data_AF-A0A9W9QNB5-F1
#
_entry.id   AF-A0A9W9QNB5-F1
#
_cell.length_a   1.000
_cell.length_b   1.000
_cell.length_c   1.000
_cell.angle_alpha   90.00
_cell.angle_beta   90.00
_cell.angle_gamma   90.00
#
_symmetry.space_group_name_H-M   'P 1'
#
loop_
_entity.id
_entity.type
_entity.pdbx_description
1 polymer ?
#
loop_
_entity_poly.entity_id
_entity_poly.type
_entity_poly.pdbx_seq_one_letter_code
_entity_poly.pdbx_strand_id
1 'polypeptide(L)'
;MSCTEGSDKSHKEIPGDPRTVKSQVLETGASMIQDFTPVKQICAHLNAFHTYATDPTRCVEANHYCTHLTEDVRQCLIYDSPEKNARLLGVEYMVSPRIFTTLPEEERKLWHTHEFEVKSGMLIMPAPTGVPNSVWETAETAEMQDVAPIYGKTYHFWQVDRGDPVPMGPPQLMGSFISPESVKVAKPGGLDELLAERDARFGVDYRQKAKKREGIEPGPRGHMTAIQHPRKSVVGALDDSSHHMEKLLRSTLRLANVRTAGRLALNGAGTFCACSLIWEHLITVQLSAGPSMYPTFDVRGDWLLISRLHRNGKGIEVGDIVRFGHPNFQGVHVAKRVVGMPGDFVCQDQPLSSEIGKDQNMIQIPEGHVFLAGDNLPWSRDSRNYGPVPMGLINGKIIARVWPPSKAEWIQNPLQPARLEGSI
;
A
#
# COMPACT_ATOMS: atom_id res chain seq x y z
N MET A 1 -42.07 -4.98 0.94
CA MET A 1 -41.30 -5.94 0.12
C MET A 1 -40.14 -6.39 0.98
N SER A 2 -39.99 -7.71 1.08
CA SER A 2 -39.17 -8.43 2.05
C SER A 2 -37.67 -8.20 1.83
N CYS A 3 -36.90 -8.23 2.93
CA CYS A 3 -35.49 -8.60 2.88
C CYS A 3 -35.38 -9.94 2.14
N THR A 4 -34.89 -9.91 0.90
CA THR A 4 -35.08 -11.01 -0.05
C THR A 4 -34.58 -12.34 0.51
N GLU A 5 -35.50 -13.30 0.58
CA GLU A 5 -35.25 -14.74 0.69
C GLU A 5 -34.21 -15.16 -0.35
N GLY A 6 -33.26 -15.97 0.11
CA GLY A 6 -32.27 -16.60 -0.73
C GLY A 6 -32.92 -17.62 -1.67
N SER A 7 -32.80 -17.36 -2.97
CA SER A 7 -32.62 -18.40 -3.96
C SER A 7 -31.62 -17.86 -4.98
N ASP A 8 -30.42 -18.43 -4.99
CA ASP A 8 -29.47 -18.39 -6.11
C ASP A 8 -29.18 -16.99 -6.67
N LYS A 9 -28.53 -16.13 -5.87
CA LYS A 9 -27.80 -14.99 -6.44
C LYS A 9 -26.37 -15.44 -6.69
N SER A 10 -26.15 -16.14 -7.81
CA SER A 10 -24.96 -15.85 -8.62
C SER A 10 -24.79 -14.34 -8.62
N HIS A 11 -23.62 -13.82 -8.24
CA HIS A 11 -23.26 -12.41 -8.35
C HIS A 11 -24.07 -11.76 -9.48
N LYS A 12 -25.04 -10.88 -9.17
CA LYS A 12 -25.74 -10.15 -10.23
C LYS A 12 -24.65 -9.50 -11.05
N GLU A 13 -24.42 -10.00 -12.25
CA GLU A 13 -23.24 -9.68 -13.04
C GLU A 13 -23.20 -8.16 -13.18
N ILE A 14 -22.04 -7.58 -12.82
CA ILE A 14 -21.81 -6.17 -13.04
C ILE A 14 -22.05 -5.94 -14.54
N PRO A 15 -22.91 -4.99 -14.94
CA PRO A 15 -23.25 -4.80 -16.34
C PRO A 15 -22.02 -4.55 -17.19
N GLY A 16 -22.01 -5.16 -18.38
CA GLY A 16 -20.95 -5.01 -19.37
C GLY A 16 -20.21 -6.32 -19.66
N ASP A 17 -19.32 -6.28 -20.64
CA ASP A 17 -18.51 -7.44 -21.01
C ASP A 17 -17.45 -7.73 -19.94
N PRO A 18 -17.11 -9.00 -19.69
CA PRO A 18 -15.98 -9.36 -18.84
C PRO A 18 -14.69 -8.67 -19.28
N ARG A 19 -13.81 -8.38 -18.33
CA ARG A 19 -12.48 -7.81 -18.63
C ARG A 19 -11.76 -8.68 -19.65
N THR A 20 -11.45 -8.10 -20.80
CA THR A 20 -10.69 -8.76 -21.86
C THR A 20 -9.31 -9.19 -21.38
N VAL A 21 -8.71 -10.20 -22.01
CA VAL A 21 -7.31 -10.61 -21.73
C VAL A 21 -6.35 -9.42 -21.83
N LYS A 22 -6.57 -8.54 -22.82
CA LYS A 22 -5.82 -7.30 -22.97
C LYS A 22 -5.93 -6.41 -21.73
N SER A 23 -7.15 -6.17 -21.22
CA SER A 23 -7.37 -5.36 -20.01
C SER A 23 -6.71 -6.00 -18.79
N GLN A 24 -6.86 -7.31 -18.59
CA GLN A 24 -6.23 -8.01 -17.46
C GLN A 24 -4.70 -7.91 -17.49
N VAL A 25 -4.08 -8.03 -18.68
CA VAL A 25 -2.63 -7.87 -18.86
C VAL A 25 -2.19 -6.43 -18.62
N LEU A 26 -2.95 -5.45 -19.13
CA LEU A 26 -2.66 -4.02 -18.91
C LEU A 26 -2.79 -3.63 -17.44
N GLU A 27 -3.84 -4.09 -16.75
CA GLU A 27 -4.07 -3.85 -15.32
C GLU A 27 -3.00 -4.52 -14.46
N THR A 28 -2.62 -5.76 -14.77
CA THR A 28 -1.52 -6.45 -14.07
C THR A 28 -0.23 -5.66 -14.24
N GLY A 29 0.08 -5.21 -15.47
CA GLY A 29 1.24 -4.36 -15.73
C GLY A 29 1.19 -3.02 -15.00
N ALA A 30 0.02 -2.35 -14.98
CA ALA A 30 -0.20 -1.11 -14.24
C ALA A 30 -0.02 -1.32 -12.72
N SER A 31 -0.52 -2.42 -12.16
CA SER A 31 -0.43 -2.76 -10.74
C SER A 31 1.01 -2.89 -10.24
N MET A 32 1.94 -3.25 -11.13
CA MET A 32 3.36 -3.44 -10.83
C MET A 32 4.16 -2.14 -10.89
N ILE A 33 3.72 -1.14 -11.66
CA ILE A 33 4.47 0.11 -11.88
C ILE A 33 3.86 1.33 -11.20
N GLN A 34 2.53 1.33 -10.99
CA GLN A 34 1.85 2.44 -10.34
C GLN A 34 2.05 2.34 -8.84
N ASP A 35 2.38 3.48 -8.23
CA ASP A 35 2.48 3.53 -6.80
C ASP A 35 1.13 3.84 -6.14
N PHE A 36 0.48 2.79 -5.66
CA PHE A 36 -0.76 2.89 -4.90
C PHE A 36 -0.52 3.23 -3.42
N THR A 37 0.47 4.07 -3.11
CA THR A 37 0.84 4.41 -1.72
C THR A 37 -0.38 4.67 -0.82
N PRO A 38 -1.37 5.52 -1.19
CA PRO A 38 -2.55 5.74 -0.35
C PRO A 38 -3.38 4.47 -0.08
N VAL A 39 -3.58 3.62 -1.09
CA VAL A 39 -4.35 2.37 -0.95
C VAL A 39 -3.55 1.32 -0.16
N LYS A 40 -2.22 1.30 -0.30
CA LYS A 40 -1.32 0.42 0.47
C LYS A 40 -1.26 0.77 1.96
N GLN A 41 -1.77 1.93 2.38
CA GLN A 41 -1.89 2.31 3.80
C GLN A 41 -3.16 1.75 4.47
N ILE A 42 -4.03 1.06 3.74
CA ILE A 42 -5.16 0.36 4.34
C ILE A 42 -4.62 -0.69 5.31
N CYS A 43 -4.98 -0.56 6.59
CA CYS A 43 -4.44 -1.35 7.69
C CYS A 43 -5.48 -2.27 8.36
N ALA A 44 -6.78 -2.06 8.11
CA ALA A 44 -7.85 -2.84 8.71
C ALA A 44 -8.96 -3.18 7.70
N HIS A 45 -9.52 -4.37 7.84
CA HIS A 45 -10.76 -4.80 7.18
C HIS A 45 -11.82 -5.01 8.25
N LEU A 46 -12.87 -4.18 8.27
CA LEU A 46 -14.01 -4.34 9.18
C LEU A 46 -15.25 -4.74 8.38
N ASN A 47 -16.14 -5.50 9.00
CA ASN A 47 -17.43 -5.87 8.43
C ASN A 47 -18.55 -5.46 9.39
N ALA A 48 -19.48 -4.66 8.87
CA ALA A 48 -20.57 -4.03 9.62
C ALA A 48 -21.85 -3.95 8.77
N PHE A 49 -22.91 -3.34 9.30
CA PHE A 49 -24.17 -3.15 8.59
C PHE A 49 -24.64 -1.70 8.69
N HIS A 50 -24.84 -1.07 7.54
CA HIS A 50 -25.28 0.31 7.45
C HIS A 50 -26.80 0.41 7.24
N THR A 51 -27.43 1.37 7.89
CA THR A 51 -28.85 1.72 7.72
C THR A 51 -28.98 3.06 7.00
N TYR A 52 -30.01 3.25 6.18
CA TYR A 52 -30.25 4.54 5.54
C TYR A 52 -30.80 5.54 6.56
N ALA A 53 -30.18 6.72 6.68
CA ALA A 53 -30.64 7.74 7.62
C ALA A 53 -32.08 8.23 7.34
N THR A 54 -32.51 8.14 6.07
CA THR A 54 -33.86 8.52 5.62
C THR A 54 -34.86 7.37 5.59
N ASP A 55 -34.38 6.12 5.66
CA ASP A 55 -35.21 4.91 5.61
C ASP A 55 -34.59 3.77 6.45
N PRO A 56 -34.87 3.74 7.76
CA PRO A 56 -34.28 2.75 8.67
C PRO A 56 -34.83 1.34 8.47
N THR A 57 -35.80 1.13 7.56
CA THR A 57 -36.29 -0.21 7.21
C THR A 57 -35.35 -0.97 6.27
N ARG A 58 -34.34 -0.27 5.73
CA ARG A 58 -33.36 -0.81 4.79
C ARG A 58 -31.97 -0.81 5.39
N CYS A 59 -31.22 -1.86 5.10
CA CYS A 59 -29.82 -1.99 5.51
C CYS A 59 -28.96 -2.67 4.45
N VAL A 60 -27.66 -2.42 4.50
CA VAL A 60 -26.66 -2.98 3.59
C VAL A 60 -25.48 -3.49 4.40
N GLU A 61 -25.01 -4.71 4.12
CA GLU A 61 -23.74 -5.20 4.66
C GLU A 61 -22.58 -4.41 4.03
N ALA A 62 -21.66 -3.94 4.86
CA ALA A 62 -20.59 -3.04 4.47
C ALA A 62 -19.23 -3.62 4.88
N ASN A 63 -18.34 -3.75 3.90
CA ASN A 63 -16.95 -4.15 4.09
C ASN A 63 -16.07 -2.90 4.02
N HIS A 64 -15.53 -2.53 5.17
CA HIS A 64 -14.70 -1.35 5.36
C HIS A 64 -13.24 -1.69 5.20
N TYR A 65 -12.54 -0.94 4.36
CA TYR A 65 -11.09 -1.01 4.22
C TYR A 65 -10.50 0.31 4.68
N CYS A 66 -10.00 0.32 5.91
CA CYS A 66 -9.69 1.53 6.66
C CYS A 66 -8.21 1.87 6.67
N THR A 67 -7.92 3.16 6.64
CA THR A 67 -6.61 3.76 6.85
C THR A 67 -6.66 4.64 8.09
N HIS A 68 -5.70 4.48 9.00
CA HIS A 68 -5.48 5.43 10.11
C HIS A 68 -4.64 6.60 9.60
N LEU A 69 -5.23 7.79 9.52
CA LEU A 69 -4.49 9.01 9.15
C LEU A 69 -3.79 9.60 10.36
N THR A 70 -4.48 9.61 11.49
CA THR A 70 -3.97 10.00 12.81
C THR A 70 -4.68 9.17 13.88
N GLU A 71 -4.26 9.31 15.14
CA GLU A 71 -4.97 8.74 16.29
C GLU A 71 -6.43 9.22 16.42
N ASP A 72 -6.77 10.35 15.80
CA ASP A 72 -8.08 10.98 15.91
C ASP A 72 -8.91 10.90 14.63
N VAL A 73 -8.33 10.47 13.50
CA VAL A 73 -8.99 10.47 12.19
C VAL A 73 -8.67 9.18 11.43
N ARG A 74 -9.73 8.49 11.04
CA ARG A 74 -9.69 7.33 10.15
C ARG A 74 -10.57 7.58 8.94
N GLN A 75 -10.24 6.92 7.83
CA GLN A 75 -11.07 6.94 6.63
C GLN A 75 -11.16 5.53 6.04
N CYS A 76 -12.31 5.16 5.50
CA CYS A 76 -12.54 3.83 4.97
C CYS A 76 -13.16 3.90 3.57
N LEU A 77 -12.70 3.01 2.68
CA LEU A 77 -13.41 2.65 1.46
C LEU A 77 -14.40 1.54 1.78
N ILE A 78 -15.66 1.68 1.35
CA ILE A 78 -16.74 0.74 1.67
C ILE A 78 -17.10 -0.07 0.44
N TYR A 79 -17.12 -1.39 0.58
CA TYR A 79 -17.49 -2.34 -0.47
C TYR A 79 -18.65 -3.24 -0.05
N ASP A 80 -19.38 -3.78 -1.01
CA ASP A 80 -20.51 -4.69 -0.76
C ASP A 80 -20.10 -6.11 -0.39
N SER A 81 -18.85 -6.48 -0.66
CA SER A 81 -18.26 -7.79 -0.39
C SER A 81 -16.73 -7.66 -0.25
N PRO A 82 -16.06 -8.67 0.32
CA PRO A 82 -14.59 -8.71 0.37
C PRO A 82 -13.94 -9.31 -0.89
N GLU A 83 -14.74 -9.63 -1.92
CA GLU A 83 -14.29 -10.34 -3.12
C GLU A 83 -13.61 -9.41 -4.14
N LYS A 84 -12.85 -10.00 -5.07
CA LYS A 84 -12.05 -9.25 -6.07
C LYS A 84 -12.87 -8.34 -6.99
N ASN A 85 -14.16 -8.61 -7.17
CA ASN A 85 -15.08 -7.87 -8.02
C ASN A 85 -16.13 -7.09 -7.19
N ALA A 86 -15.83 -6.81 -5.92
CA ALA A 86 -16.73 -6.06 -5.07
C ALA A 86 -17.03 -4.66 -5.63
N ARG A 87 -18.27 -4.21 -5.44
CA ARG A 87 -18.74 -2.88 -5.84
C ARG A 87 -18.37 -1.88 -4.75
N LEU A 88 -17.71 -0.79 -5.14
CA LEU A 88 -17.44 0.33 -4.23
C LEU A 88 -18.77 1.02 -3.91
N LEU A 89 -19.19 0.91 -2.65
CA LEU A 89 -20.43 1.49 -2.15
C LEU A 89 -20.25 2.95 -1.76
N GLY A 90 -19.15 3.29 -1.09
CA GLY A 90 -19.10 4.53 -0.35
C GLY A 90 -17.76 4.81 0.33
N VAL A 91 -17.78 5.87 1.12
CA VAL A 91 -16.69 6.22 2.03
C VAL A 91 -17.23 6.51 3.42
N GLU A 92 -16.41 6.23 4.42
CA GLU A 92 -16.63 6.65 5.79
C GLU A 92 -15.44 7.45 6.30
N TYR A 93 -15.73 8.50 7.07
CA TYR A 93 -14.75 9.14 7.93
C TYR A 93 -15.11 8.85 9.38
N MET A 94 -14.13 8.49 10.19
CA MET A 94 -14.32 8.26 11.61
C MET A 94 -13.45 9.21 12.40
N VAL A 95 -14.02 9.83 13.43
CA VAL A 95 -13.30 10.80 14.26
C VAL A 95 -13.46 10.51 15.74
N SER A 96 -12.43 10.85 16.52
CA SER A 96 -12.48 10.70 17.96
C SER A 96 -13.53 11.61 18.62
N PRO A 97 -13.95 11.30 19.86
CA PRO A 97 -14.77 12.21 20.65
C PRO A 97 -14.20 13.63 20.77
N ARG A 98 -12.86 13.76 20.78
CA ARG A 98 -12.20 15.06 20.85
C ARG A 98 -12.50 15.92 19.63
N ILE A 99 -12.45 15.36 18.43
CA ILE A 99 -12.81 16.09 17.21
C ILE A 99 -14.32 16.27 17.14
N PHE A 100 -15.10 15.21 17.38
CA PHE A 100 -16.56 15.24 17.27
C PHE A 100 -17.20 16.36 18.10
N THR A 101 -16.72 16.56 19.34
CA THR A 101 -17.23 17.60 20.24
C THR A 101 -16.95 19.03 19.78
N THR A 102 -15.98 19.23 18.88
CA THR A 102 -15.69 20.55 18.27
C THR A 102 -16.57 20.86 17.07
N LEU A 103 -17.30 19.88 16.54
CA LEU A 103 -18.12 20.06 15.36
C LEU A 103 -19.38 20.89 15.67
N PRO A 104 -19.86 21.72 14.72
CA PRO A 104 -21.16 22.38 14.83
C PRO A 104 -22.29 21.38 15.07
N GLU A 105 -23.36 21.79 15.76
CA GLU A 105 -24.47 20.91 16.10
C GLU A 105 -25.16 20.30 14.87
N GLU A 106 -25.39 21.08 13.83
CA GLU A 106 -25.96 20.59 12.57
C GLU A 106 -25.05 19.56 11.88
N GLU A 107 -23.73 19.75 11.98
CA GLU A 107 -22.77 18.81 11.43
C GLU A 107 -22.80 17.49 12.20
N ARG A 108 -22.86 17.53 13.54
CA ARG A 108 -22.93 16.33 14.40
C ARG A 108 -24.11 15.41 14.07
N LYS A 109 -25.23 15.94 13.55
CA LYS A 109 -26.40 15.14 13.12
C LYS A 109 -26.09 14.21 11.93
N LEU A 110 -25.00 14.45 11.21
CA LEU A 110 -24.56 13.63 10.09
C LEU A 110 -23.65 12.46 10.52
N TRP A 111 -23.37 12.33 11.82
CA TRP A 111 -22.47 11.32 12.35
C TRP A 111 -23.24 10.33 13.22
N HIS A 112 -22.80 9.08 13.24
CA HIS A 112 -23.35 8.01 14.07
C HIS A 112 -22.28 7.43 14.99
N THR A 113 -22.71 6.66 15.98
CA THR A 113 -21.82 5.96 16.92
C THR A 113 -21.63 4.51 16.48
N HIS A 114 -20.44 3.94 16.76
CA HIS A 114 -20.16 2.52 16.55
C HIS A 114 -20.40 1.67 17.81
N GLU A 115 -20.83 2.29 18.92
CA GLU A 115 -20.89 1.62 20.23
C GLU A 115 -21.76 0.35 20.19
N PHE A 116 -22.97 0.45 19.64
CA PHE A 116 -23.87 -0.69 19.55
C PHE A 116 -23.30 -1.78 18.65
N GLU A 117 -22.73 -1.44 17.50
CA GLU A 117 -22.18 -2.44 16.58
C GLU A 117 -21.06 -3.24 17.20
N VAL A 118 -20.16 -2.54 17.90
CA VAL A 118 -19.03 -3.16 18.57
C VAL A 118 -19.53 -4.06 19.71
N LYS A 119 -20.34 -3.51 20.62
CA LYS A 119 -20.79 -4.22 21.83
C LYS A 119 -21.74 -5.36 21.53
N SER A 120 -22.56 -5.25 20.49
CA SER A 120 -23.46 -6.33 20.07
C SER A 120 -22.74 -7.48 19.36
N GLY A 121 -21.45 -7.34 19.02
CA GLY A 121 -20.74 -8.32 18.20
C GLY A 121 -21.08 -8.24 16.70
N MET A 122 -21.88 -7.25 16.29
CA MET A 122 -22.22 -7.02 14.90
C MET A 122 -21.02 -6.56 14.08
N LEU A 123 -20.19 -5.65 14.60
CA LEU A 123 -18.96 -5.24 13.93
C LEU A 123 -17.86 -6.26 14.19
N ILE A 124 -17.23 -6.76 13.13
CA ILE A 124 -16.11 -7.71 13.25
C ILE A 124 -14.92 -7.24 12.43
N MET A 125 -13.74 -7.74 12.78
CA MET A 125 -12.56 -7.73 11.92
C MET A 125 -12.37 -9.16 11.42
N PRO A 126 -12.67 -9.49 10.15
CA PRO A 126 -12.54 -10.87 9.67
C PRO A 126 -11.11 -11.42 9.79
N ALA A 127 -10.98 -12.67 10.24
CA ALA A 127 -9.68 -13.29 10.46
C ALA A 127 -8.93 -13.56 9.15
N PRO A 128 -7.64 -13.18 9.02
CA PRO A 128 -6.84 -13.56 7.88
C PRO A 128 -6.66 -15.07 7.82
N THR A 129 -6.64 -15.62 6.60
CA THR A 129 -6.45 -17.05 6.39
C THR A 129 -5.13 -17.52 7.01
N GLY A 130 -5.21 -18.56 7.86
CA GLY A 130 -4.04 -19.16 8.52
C GLY A 130 -3.64 -18.54 9.86
N VAL A 131 -4.33 -17.49 10.33
CA VAL A 131 -4.11 -16.94 11.67
C VAL A 131 -4.97 -17.68 12.71
N PRO A 132 -4.41 -18.16 13.83
CA PRO A 132 -5.20 -18.80 14.88
C PRO A 132 -6.24 -17.85 15.49
N ASN A 133 -7.47 -18.32 15.65
CA ASN A 133 -8.59 -17.53 16.18
C ASN A 133 -8.27 -16.89 17.53
N SER A 134 -7.58 -17.59 18.45
CA SER A 134 -7.26 -17.05 19.77
C SER A 134 -6.36 -15.81 19.72
N VAL A 135 -5.40 -15.77 18.78
CA VAL A 135 -4.50 -14.63 18.58
C VAL A 135 -5.26 -13.48 17.91
N TRP A 136 -6.05 -13.82 16.90
CA TRP A 136 -6.84 -12.83 16.16
C TRP A 136 -7.89 -12.15 17.03
N GLU A 137 -8.55 -12.91 17.91
CA GLU A 137 -9.58 -12.38 18.81
C GLU A 137 -9.03 -11.31 19.77
N THR A 138 -7.80 -11.46 20.26
CA THR A 138 -7.17 -10.44 21.11
C THR A 138 -6.92 -9.16 20.30
N ALA A 139 -6.37 -9.29 19.10
CA ALA A 139 -6.11 -8.14 18.22
C ALA A 139 -7.41 -7.43 17.81
N GLU A 140 -8.43 -8.20 17.39
CA GLU A 140 -9.75 -7.68 17.08
C GLU A 140 -10.37 -6.97 18.28
N THR A 141 -10.30 -7.56 19.49
CA THR A 141 -10.89 -6.94 20.69
C THR A 141 -10.18 -5.63 21.06
N ALA A 142 -8.87 -5.54 20.87
CA ALA A 142 -8.13 -4.29 21.06
C ALA A 142 -8.58 -3.23 20.04
N GLU A 143 -8.69 -3.58 18.76
CA GLU A 143 -9.21 -2.68 17.73
C GLU A 143 -10.64 -2.20 18.04
N MET A 144 -11.50 -3.09 18.56
CA MET A 144 -12.85 -2.75 18.98
C MET A 144 -12.89 -1.74 20.15
N GLN A 145 -11.91 -1.76 21.05
CA GLN A 145 -11.81 -0.78 22.13
C GLN A 145 -11.55 0.63 21.58
N ASP A 146 -10.80 0.73 20.48
CA ASP A 146 -10.52 2.00 19.81
C ASP A 146 -11.67 2.44 18.89
N VAL A 147 -12.42 1.49 18.30
CA VAL A 147 -13.55 1.79 17.40
C VAL A 147 -14.84 2.12 18.16
N ALA A 148 -15.12 1.50 19.31
CA ALA A 148 -16.35 1.76 20.06
C ALA A 148 -16.60 3.25 20.40
N PRO A 149 -15.60 4.05 20.82
CA PRO A 149 -15.83 5.44 21.22
C PRO A 149 -15.84 6.45 20.06
N ILE A 150 -15.45 6.08 18.84
CA ILE A 150 -15.35 7.03 17.72
C ILE A 150 -16.68 7.18 16.97
N TYR A 151 -16.83 8.29 16.24
CA TYR A 151 -18.04 8.64 15.48
C TYR A 151 -17.78 8.53 13.99
N GLY A 152 -18.73 7.96 13.24
CA GLY A 152 -18.64 7.72 11.79
C GLY A 152 -19.56 8.64 10.98
N LYS A 153 -19.09 9.17 9.86
CA LYS A 153 -19.90 9.87 8.84
C LYS A 153 -19.74 9.16 7.51
N THR A 154 -20.83 8.58 7.03
CA THR A 154 -20.81 7.60 5.94
C THR A 154 -21.77 7.98 4.84
N TYR A 155 -21.27 7.96 3.60
CA TYR A 155 -22.10 8.15 2.41
C TYR A 155 -21.96 6.97 1.47
N HIS A 156 -23.09 6.39 1.09
CA HIS A 156 -23.17 5.40 0.01
C HIS A 156 -23.59 6.07 -1.30
N PHE A 157 -22.83 5.82 -2.35
CA PHE A 157 -23.10 6.22 -3.73
C PHE A 157 -23.89 5.15 -4.52
N TRP A 158 -23.81 3.88 -4.10
CA TRP A 158 -24.49 2.76 -4.76
C TRP A 158 -25.47 2.05 -3.82
N GLN A 159 -26.76 2.06 -4.15
CA GLN A 159 -27.83 1.37 -3.42
C GLN A 159 -28.02 -0.06 -3.93
N VAL A 160 -27.10 -0.96 -3.56
CA VAL A 160 -27.08 -2.35 -4.07
C VAL A 160 -28.26 -3.21 -3.61
N ASP A 161 -28.91 -2.85 -2.51
CA ASP A 161 -30.10 -3.52 -1.96
C ASP A 161 -31.34 -3.35 -2.85
N ARG A 162 -31.45 -2.22 -3.57
CA ARG A 162 -32.47 -2.04 -4.62
C ARG A 162 -32.25 -2.93 -5.85
N GLY A 163 -31.05 -3.49 -5.98
CA GLY A 163 -30.64 -4.25 -7.15
C GLY A 163 -30.27 -3.38 -8.36
N ASP A 164 -29.96 -2.11 -8.14
CA ASP A 164 -29.55 -1.20 -9.22
C ASP A 164 -28.24 -1.69 -9.88
N PRO A 165 -28.19 -1.74 -11.23
CA PRO A 165 -27.08 -2.33 -11.97
C PRO A 165 -25.80 -1.46 -11.97
N VAL A 166 -25.93 -0.16 -11.72
CA VAL A 166 -24.85 0.83 -11.57
C VAL A 166 -25.24 1.82 -10.46
N PRO A 167 -24.33 2.67 -9.95
CA PRO A 167 -24.69 3.71 -8.98
C PRO A 167 -25.74 4.68 -9.55
N MET A 168 -26.94 4.69 -8.97
CA MET A 168 -28.06 5.53 -9.42
C MET A 168 -28.57 6.43 -8.28
N GLY A 169 -28.89 7.67 -8.64
CA GLY A 169 -29.44 8.66 -7.71
C GLY A 169 -28.37 9.38 -6.87
N PRO A 170 -28.80 10.21 -5.90
CA PRO A 170 -27.88 10.98 -5.08
C PRO A 170 -27.21 10.10 -3.99
N PRO A 171 -26.03 10.53 -3.48
CA PRO A 171 -25.41 9.90 -2.32
C PRO A 171 -26.39 9.84 -1.14
N GLN A 172 -26.41 8.70 -0.45
CA GLN A 172 -27.25 8.48 0.72
C GLN A 172 -26.41 8.56 1.99
N LEU A 173 -26.86 9.38 2.94
CA LEU A 173 -26.29 9.37 4.29
C LEU A 173 -26.64 8.05 4.96
N MET A 174 -25.62 7.37 5.44
CA MET A 174 -25.75 6.11 6.15
C MET A 174 -25.47 6.32 7.63
N GLY A 175 -26.19 5.57 8.45
CA GLY A 175 -25.89 5.41 9.87
C GLY A 175 -25.66 3.94 10.20
N SER A 176 -25.62 3.67 11.49
CA SER A 176 -25.58 2.33 12.02
C SER A 176 -26.79 2.05 12.91
N PHE A 177 -27.07 0.77 13.12
CA PHE A 177 -27.96 0.32 14.19
C PHE A 177 -27.44 0.77 15.55
N ILE A 178 -28.34 1.27 16.39
CA ILE A 178 -28.02 1.80 17.72
C ILE A 178 -28.66 0.99 18.85
N SER A 179 -29.55 0.05 18.51
CA SER A 179 -30.22 -0.81 19.47
C SER A 179 -30.79 -2.07 18.80
N PRO A 180 -31.12 -3.13 19.57
CA PRO A 180 -31.79 -4.32 19.03
C PRO A 180 -33.14 -4.00 18.38
N GLU A 181 -33.85 -2.98 18.87
CA GLU A 181 -35.12 -2.51 18.30
C GLU A 181 -34.89 -1.89 16.92
N SER A 182 -33.83 -1.09 16.76
CA SER A 182 -33.48 -0.53 15.44
C SER A 182 -33.15 -1.63 14.43
N VAL A 183 -32.53 -2.73 14.86
CA VAL A 183 -32.31 -3.92 14.01
C VAL A 183 -33.63 -4.53 13.58
N LYS A 184 -34.60 -4.66 14.50
CA LYS A 184 -35.92 -5.24 14.23
C LYS A 184 -36.75 -4.45 13.21
N VAL A 185 -36.49 -3.15 13.07
CA VAL A 185 -37.13 -2.31 12.03
C VAL A 185 -36.73 -2.76 10.63
N ALA A 186 -35.45 -3.11 10.42
CA ALA A 186 -34.95 -3.58 9.12
C ALA A 186 -35.10 -5.12 8.95
N LYS A 187 -34.94 -5.87 10.04
CA LYS A 187 -34.93 -7.33 10.10
C LYS A 187 -35.80 -7.83 11.25
N PRO A 188 -37.06 -8.22 11.02
CA PRO A 188 -37.97 -8.63 12.10
C PRO A 188 -37.42 -9.72 13.04
N GLY A 189 -36.59 -10.64 12.53
CA GLY A 189 -35.88 -11.66 13.32
C GLY A 189 -34.67 -11.15 14.12
N GLY A 190 -34.39 -9.85 14.09
CA GLY A 190 -33.33 -9.21 14.86
C GLY A 190 -31.91 -9.53 14.38
N LEU A 191 -30.95 -9.51 15.31
CA LEU A 191 -29.54 -9.79 15.02
C LEU A 191 -29.31 -11.21 14.50
N ASP A 192 -30.11 -12.18 14.94
CA ASP A 192 -30.01 -13.55 14.46
C ASP A 192 -30.27 -13.66 12.95
N GLU A 193 -31.33 -13.01 12.47
CA GLU A 193 -31.64 -12.97 11.05
C GLU A 193 -30.62 -12.12 10.28
N LEU A 194 -30.22 -10.97 10.83
CA LEU A 194 -29.27 -10.06 10.17
C LEU A 194 -27.90 -10.71 9.97
N LEU A 195 -27.40 -11.43 10.98
CA LEU A 195 -26.00 -11.88 11.04
C LEU A 195 -25.81 -13.34 10.63
N ALA A 196 -26.86 -14.16 10.51
CA ALA A 196 -26.74 -15.59 10.22
C ALA A 196 -25.84 -15.92 9.02
N GLU A 197 -26.06 -15.28 7.87
CA GLU A 197 -25.26 -15.53 6.66
C GLU A 197 -23.82 -15.05 6.82
N ARG A 198 -23.63 -13.86 7.42
CA ARG A 198 -22.33 -13.26 7.67
C ARG A 198 -21.50 -14.14 8.62
N ASP A 199 -22.09 -14.55 9.73
CA ASP A 199 -21.46 -15.38 10.76
C ASP A 199 -21.05 -16.75 10.17
N ALA A 200 -21.92 -17.36 9.35
CA ALA A 200 -21.58 -18.58 8.63
C ALA A 200 -20.42 -18.38 7.64
N ARG A 201 -20.41 -17.28 6.88
CA ARG A 201 -19.36 -16.99 5.89
C ARG A 201 -18.00 -16.73 6.52
N PHE A 202 -17.95 -16.02 7.65
CA PHE A 202 -16.70 -15.69 8.35
C PHE A 202 -16.32 -16.67 9.47
N GLY A 203 -17.16 -17.66 9.77
CA GLY A 203 -16.92 -18.62 10.84
C GLY A 203 -16.88 -17.97 12.23
N VAL A 204 -17.73 -16.96 12.45
CA VAL A 204 -17.79 -16.21 13.71
C VAL A 204 -19.13 -16.43 14.43
N ASP A 205 -19.17 -16.10 15.71
CA ASP A 205 -20.39 -16.08 16.52
C ASP A 205 -20.49 -14.72 17.21
N TYR A 206 -21.43 -13.89 16.76
CA TYR A 206 -21.59 -12.54 17.26
C TYR A 206 -21.88 -12.50 18.77
N ARG A 207 -22.51 -13.53 19.35
CA ARG A 207 -22.81 -13.57 20.79
C ARG A 207 -21.55 -13.74 21.62
N GLN A 208 -20.62 -14.57 21.14
CA GLN A 208 -19.32 -14.73 21.78
C GLN A 208 -18.51 -13.44 21.70
N LYS A 209 -18.56 -12.74 20.56
CA LYS A 209 -17.95 -11.42 20.41
C LYS A 209 -18.57 -10.41 21.39
N ALA A 210 -19.90 -10.34 21.46
CA ALA A 210 -20.62 -9.46 22.38
C ALA A 210 -20.20 -9.69 23.83
N LYS A 211 -20.22 -10.96 24.28
CA LYS A 211 -19.83 -11.34 25.65
C LYS A 211 -18.40 -10.89 26.00
N LYS A 212 -17.45 -11.04 25.07
CA LYS A 212 -16.06 -10.62 25.26
C LYS A 212 -15.90 -9.09 25.31
N ARG A 213 -16.87 -8.33 24.80
CA ARG A 213 -16.85 -6.88 24.66
C ARG A 213 -17.73 -6.16 25.69
N GLU A 214 -18.37 -6.88 26.61
CA GLU A 214 -19.18 -6.30 27.69
C GLU A 214 -18.42 -5.27 28.55
N GLY A 215 -17.10 -5.47 28.72
CA GLY A 215 -16.23 -4.56 29.47
C GLY A 215 -15.69 -3.35 28.70
N ILE A 216 -16.08 -3.14 27.45
CA ILE A 216 -15.68 -1.94 26.70
C ILE A 216 -16.48 -0.75 27.23
N GLU A 217 -15.79 0.20 27.87
CA GLU A 217 -16.42 1.41 28.41
C GLU A 217 -17.10 2.22 27.29
N PRO A 218 -18.31 2.78 27.54
CA PRO A 218 -18.93 3.73 26.62
C PRO A 218 -18.01 4.93 26.37
N GLY A 219 -17.95 5.43 25.14
CA GLY A 219 -17.35 6.74 24.88
C GLY A 219 -18.02 7.85 25.73
N PRO A 220 -17.33 8.95 26.06
CA PRO A 220 -17.88 9.96 26.96
C PRO A 220 -19.20 10.53 26.42
N ARG A 221 -20.32 10.26 27.11
CA ARG A 221 -21.60 10.94 26.86
C ARG A 221 -21.47 12.38 27.36
N GLY A 222 -21.69 13.35 26.47
CA GLY A 222 -21.45 14.77 26.72
C GLY A 222 -21.98 15.29 28.05
N HIS A 223 -21.08 15.50 29.00
CA HIS A 223 -21.19 16.51 30.04
C HIS A 223 -19.79 16.99 30.43
N MET A 224 -19.64 18.31 30.46
CA MET A 224 -18.42 19.03 30.84
C MET A 224 -17.89 18.55 32.19
N THR A 225 -16.63 18.13 32.23
CA THR A 225 -15.66 18.55 33.25
C THR A 225 -14.26 18.19 32.77
N ALA A 226 -13.33 19.14 32.90
CA ALA A 226 -11.93 18.93 32.59
C ALA A 226 -11.35 17.87 33.54
N ILE A 227 -10.81 16.79 32.99
CA ILE A 227 -10.03 15.81 33.75
C ILE A 227 -8.62 15.76 33.15
N GLN A 228 -7.66 16.20 33.96
CA GLN A 228 -6.23 16.05 33.74
C GLN A 228 -5.88 14.56 33.55
N HIS A 229 -5.18 14.25 32.47
CA HIS A 229 -4.55 12.94 32.29
C HIS A 229 -3.35 12.80 33.24
N PRO A 230 -3.26 11.76 34.09
CA PRO A 230 -1.98 11.29 34.57
C PRO A 230 -1.36 10.39 33.48
N ARG A 231 -0.15 10.73 33.04
CA ARG A 231 0.71 9.80 32.30
C ARG A 231 1.02 8.62 33.23
N LYS A 232 0.52 7.43 32.90
CA LYS A 232 1.10 6.17 33.37
C LYS A 232 1.54 5.36 32.15
N SER A 233 2.84 5.11 32.10
CA SER A 233 3.45 4.09 31.25
C SER A 233 2.92 2.72 31.65
N VAL A 234 2.25 2.03 30.73
CA VAL A 234 1.93 0.62 30.90
C VAL A 234 3.05 -0.18 30.23
N VAL A 235 4.07 -0.50 31.04
CA VAL A 235 4.91 -1.68 30.80
C VAL A 235 4.30 -2.75 31.69
N GLY A 236 3.80 -3.83 31.08
CA GLY A 236 3.33 -5.00 31.80
C GLY A 236 2.04 -5.58 31.24
N ALA A 237 2.16 -6.39 30.19
CA ALA A 237 1.28 -7.52 29.86
C ALA A 237 1.75 -8.19 28.56
N LEU A 238 2.98 -8.68 28.55
CA LEU A 238 3.46 -9.68 27.58
C LEU A 238 4.39 -10.62 28.35
N ASP A 239 3.83 -11.36 29.29
CA ASP A 239 4.57 -12.34 30.09
C ASP A 239 3.75 -13.63 30.21
N ASP A 240 3.58 -14.33 29.08
CA ASP A 240 3.20 -15.76 29.13
C ASP A 240 3.62 -16.56 27.88
N SER A 241 3.91 -15.89 26.76
CA SER A 241 4.56 -16.53 25.59
C SER A 241 6.09 -16.54 25.69
N SER A 242 6.66 -15.74 26.58
CA SER A 242 8.09 -15.71 26.94
C SER A 242 8.53 -17.01 27.62
N HIS A 243 7.67 -17.64 28.43
CA HIS A 243 8.07 -18.65 29.40
C HIS A 243 8.35 -20.04 28.78
N HIS A 244 7.74 -20.36 27.64
CA HIS A 244 7.97 -21.61 26.90
C HIS A 244 9.17 -21.50 25.96
N MET A 245 9.30 -20.36 25.28
CA MET A 245 10.48 -20.02 24.50
C MET A 245 11.72 -19.89 25.41
N GLU A 246 11.58 -19.30 26.61
CA GLU A 246 12.64 -19.23 27.62
C GLU A 246 13.04 -20.61 28.14
N LYS A 247 12.11 -21.54 28.37
CA LYS A 247 12.47 -22.90 28.79
C LYS A 247 13.24 -23.64 27.70
N LEU A 248 12.83 -23.47 26.44
CA LEU A 248 13.52 -24.04 25.28
C LEU A 248 14.91 -23.38 25.07
N LEU A 249 15.00 -22.05 25.16
CA LEU A 249 16.26 -21.28 25.11
C LEU A 249 17.17 -21.64 26.28
N ARG A 250 16.66 -21.71 27.52
CA ARG A 250 17.44 -22.05 28.71
C ARG A 250 17.90 -23.51 28.69
N SER A 251 17.14 -24.42 28.07
CA SER A 251 17.57 -25.82 27.88
C SER A 251 18.65 -25.97 26.81
N THR A 252 18.59 -25.19 25.73
CA THR A 252 19.60 -25.16 24.66
C THR A 252 20.86 -24.36 25.05
N LEU A 253 20.70 -23.27 25.82
CA LEU A 253 21.79 -22.47 26.38
C LEU A 253 22.53 -23.16 27.55
N ARG A 254 21.91 -24.14 28.22
CA ARG A 254 22.61 -24.99 29.21
C ARG A 254 23.56 -26.01 28.57
N LEU A 255 23.39 -26.29 27.29
CA LEU A 255 24.28 -27.16 26.50
C LEU A 255 25.30 -26.38 25.66
N ALA A 256 25.04 -25.09 25.38
CA ALA A 256 25.96 -24.22 24.67
C ALA A 256 26.91 -23.50 25.64
N ASN A 257 28.20 -23.84 25.56
CA ASN A 257 29.27 -23.15 26.29
C ASN A 257 29.15 -21.63 26.06
N VAL A 258 29.01 -20.82 27.11
CA VAL A 258 28.74 -19.36 27.04
C VAL A 258 29.72 -18.63 26.11
N ARG A 259 30.96 -19.13 26.04
CA ARG A 259 32.00 -18.65 25.11
C ARG A 259 31.66 -18.90 23.64
N THR A 260 31.03 -20.03 23.32
CA THR A 260 30.58 -20.39 21.95
C THR A 260 29.38 -19.56 21.53
N ALA A 261 28.41 -19.35 22.43
CA ALA A 261 27.25 -18.49 22.17
C ALA A 261 27.67 -17.02 21.93
N GLY A 262 28.57 -16.48 22.76
CA GLY A 262 29.11 -15.13 22.58
C GLY A 262 29.91 -14.95 21.27
N ARG A 263 30.71 -15.95 20.89
CA ARG A 263 31.43 -15.95 19.60
C ARG A 263 30.47 -16.00 18.40
N LEU A 264 29.42 -16.83 18.46
CA LEU A 264 28.43 -16.94 17.39
C LEU A 264 27.66 -15.63 17.22
N ALA A 265 27.26 -14.99 18.33
CA ALA A 265 26.60 -13.68 18.30
C ALA A 265 27.49 -12.58 17.70
N LEU A 266 28.76 -12.51 18.11
CA LEU A 266 29.71 -11.54 17.58
C LEU A 266 30.00 -11.76 16.08
N ASN A 267 30.17 -13.01 15.66
CA ASN A 267 30.37 -13.36 14.26
C ASN A 267 29.12 -13.06 13.42
N GLY A 268 27.93 -13.31 13.96
CA GLY A 268 26.66 -12.99 13.32
C GLY A 268 26.49 -11.47 13.12
N ALA A 269 26.74 -10.69 14.17
CA ALA A 269 26.72 -9.22 14.09
C ALA A 269 27.77 -8.70 13.10
N GLY A 270 29.00 -9.23 13.14
CA GLY A 270 30.06 -8.88 12.20
C GLY A 270 29.69 -9.21 10.74
N THR A 271 29.08 -10.36 10.49
CA THR A 271 28.62 -10.78 9.17
C THR A 271 27.50 -9.86 8.67
N PHE A 272 26.52 -9.55 9.51
CA PHE A 272 25.45 -8.62 9.16
C PHE A 272 26.00 -7.23 8.81
N CYS A 273 26.89 -6.67 9.64
CA CYS A 273 27.54 -5.39 9.35
C CYS A 273 28.35 -5.44 8.05
N ALA A 274 29.09 -6.52 7.80
CA ALA A 274 29.82 -6.70 6.54
C ALA A 274 28.87 -6.76 5.34
N CYS A 275 27.79 -7.52 5.41
CA CYS A 275 26.77 -7.59 4.36
C CYS A 275 26.12 -6.22 4.11
N SER A 276 25.77 -5.48 5.15
CA SER A 276 25.21 -4.13 5.02
C SER A 276 26.19 -3.15 4.39
N LEU A 277 27.47 -3.16 4.80
CA LEU A 277 28.50 -2.33 4.19
C LEU A 277 28.74 -2.69 2.72
N ILE A 278 28.73 -3.98 2.38
CA ILE A 278 28.82 -4.44 0.98
C ILE A 278 27.62 -3.93 0.18
N TRP A 279 26.40 -4.05 0.72
CA TRP A 279 25.16 -3.62 0.07
C TRP A 279 25.06 -2.08 -0.09
N GLU A 280 25.60 -1.33 0.87
CA GLU A 280 25.56 0.14 0.85
C GLU A 280 26.67 0.75 -0.01
N HIS A 281 27.86 0.14 -0.01
CA HIS A 281 29.06 0.77 -0.57
C HIS A 281 29.66 0.08 -1.80
N LEU A 282 29.36 -1.20 -2.05
CA LEU A 282 29.96 -1.94 -3.17
C LEU A 282 28.93 -2.27 -4.25
N ILE A 283 27.84 -2.91 -3.87
CA ILE A 283 26.82 -3.41 -4.81
C ILE A 283 25.43 -3.16 -4.28
N THR A 284 24.46 -2.92 -5.16
CA THR A 284 23.04 -2.94 -4.79
C THR A 284 22.25 -3.54 -5.93
N VAL A 285 21.14 -4.19 -5.62
CA VAL A 285 20.21 -4.69 -6.63
C VAL A 285 18.92 -3.88 -6.52
N GLN A 286 18.47 -3.31 -7.64
CA GLN A 286 17.22 -2.54 -7.67
C GLN A 286 16.40 -2.85 -8.90
N LEU A 287 15.07 -2.83 -8.72
CA LEU A 287 14.13 -2.85 -9.81
C LEU A 287 14.21 -1.52 -10.57
N SER A 288 14.42 -1.58 -11.88
CA SER A 288 14.30 -0.43 -12.78
C SER A 288 13.19 -0.71 -13.78
N ALA A 289 12.13 0.09 -13.74
CA ALA A 289 10.96 -0.02 -14.62
C ALA A 289 10.74 1.28 -15.38
N GLY A 290 10.27 1.17 -16.62
CA GLY A 290 9.96 2.31 -17.48
C GLY A 290 10.47 2.13 -18.91
N PRO A 291 9.86 2.83 -19.88
CA PRO A 291 10.10 2.59 -21.30
C PRO A 291 11.45 3.11 -21.79
N SER A 292 12.12 3.97 -21.04
CA SER A 292 13.20 4.80 -21.57
C SER A 292 14.48 4.05 -21.95
N MET A 293 14.71 2.87 -21.39
CA MET A 293 15.86 2.01 -21.70
C MET A 293 15.45 0.80 -22.55
N TYR A 294 14.24 0.79 -23.11
CA TYR A 294 13.82 -0.26 -24.05
C TYR A 294 14.61 -0.12 -25.37
N PRO A 295 15.08 -1.21 -26.00
CA PRO A 295 14.84 -2.62 -25.67
C PRO A 295 15.83 -3.24 -24.68
N THR A 296 16.87 -2.51 -24.24
CA THR A 296 17.90 -3.01 -23.31
C THR A 296 17.29 -3.53 -22.00
N PHE A 297 16.34 -2.77 -21.44
CA PHE A 297 15.54 -3.20 -20.28
C PHE A 297 14.06 -3.31 -20.64
N ASP A 298 13.38 -4.29 -20.03
CA ASP A 298 11.94 -4.51 -20.20
C ASP A 298 11.17 -3.34 -19.57
N VAL A 299 10.17 -2.83 -20.28
CA VAL A 299 9.35 -1.69 -19.82
C VAL A 299 8.67 -1.99 -18.48
N ARG A 300 8.34 -3.26 -18.21
CA ARG A 300 7.67 -3.73 -16.98
C ARG A 300 8.62 -3.84 -15.78
N GLY A 301 9.93 -3.82 -16.04
CA GLY A 301 10.97 -3.76 -15.01
C GLY A 301 11.90 -4.96 -14.99
N ASP A 302 13.20 -4.67 -14.83
CA ASP A 302 14.27 -5.64 -14.66
C ASP A 302 14.96 -5.38 -13.30
N TRP A 303 15.41 -6.44 -12.61
CA TRP A 303 16.29 -6.26 -11.45
C TRP A 303 17.72 -6.11 -11.93
N LEU A 304 18.32 -4.97 -11.59
CA LEU A 304 19.61 -4.55 -12.08
C LEU A 304 20.62 -4.55 -10.94
N LEU A 305 21.75 -5.22 -11.16
CA LEU A 305 22.92 -5.15 -10.31
C LEU A 305 23.68 -3.86 -10.61
N ILE A 306 23.85 -3.04 -9.59
CA ILE A 306 24.50 -1.72 -9.67
C ILE A 306 25.79 -1.77 -8.85
N SER A 307 26.91 -1.48 -9.51
CA SER A 307 28.21 -1.31 -8.88
C SER A 307 28.37 0.14 -8.37
N ARG A 308 28.47 0.27 -7.04
CA ARG A 308 28.70 1.54 -6.33
C ARG A 308 30.15 1.99 -6.37
N LEU A 309 31.07 1.15 -6.86
CA LEU A 309 32.47 1.53 -7.11
C LEU A 309 32.57 2.70 -8.12
N HIS A 310 31.60 2.79 -9.03
CA HIS A 310 31.48 3.85 -10.04
C HIS A 310 30.67 5.06 -9.58
N ARG A 311 30.40 5.21 -8.28
CA ARG A 311 29.74 6.40 -7.73
C ARG A 311 30.50 7.67 -8.11
N ASN A 312 29.78 8.76 -8.29
CA ASN A 312 30.31 10.05 -8.76
C ASN A 312 30.99 9.97 -10.13
N GLY A 313 30.60 8.99 -10.96
CA GLY A 313 31.11 8.80 -12.32
C GLY A 313 32.54 8.26 -12.42
N LYS A 314 33.04 7.58 -11.40
CA LYS A 314 34.38 6.99 -11.44
C LYS A 314 34.46 5.83 -12.45
N GLY A 315 35.38 5.92 -13.40
CA GLY A 315 35.63 4.84 -14.36
C GLY A 315 34.40 4.42 -15.16
N ILE A 316 33.49 5.37 -15.45
CA ILE A 316 32.43 5.19 -16.43
C ILE A 316 32.94 5.66 -17.79
N GLU A 317 32.46 5.03 -18.85
CA GLU A 317 32.84 5.33 -20.23
C GLU A 317 31.60 5.51 -21.10
N VAL A 318 31.78 6.05 -22.31
CA VAL A 318 30.71 6.15 -23.30
C VAL A 318 30.14 4.77 -23.57
N GLY A 319 28.81 4.66 -23.47
CA GLY A 319 28.06 3.44 -23.66
C GLY A 319 27.73 2.68 -22.38
N ASP A 320 28.32 3.04 -21.24
CA ASP A 320 27.91 2.53 -19.95
C ASP A 320 26.49 2.95 -19.59
N ILE A 321 25.81 2.12 -18.80
CA ILE A 321 24.51 2.48 -18.23
C ILE A 321 24.71 2.86 -16.76
N VAL A 322 24.24 4.04 -16.37
CA VAL A 322 24.41 4.56 -15.02
C VAL A 322 23.06 4.81 -14.35
N ARG A 323 23.01 4.58 -13.04
CA ARG A 323 21.91 5.04 -12.17
C ARG A 323 22.33 6.35 -11.53
N PHE A 324 21.50 7.38 -11.63
CA PHE A 324 21.76 8.70 -11.05
C PHE A 324 20.49 9.33 -10.48
N GLY A 325 20.66 10.28 -9.56
CA GLY A 325 19.57 11.11 -9.07
C GLY A 325 19.12 12.11 -10.14
N HIS A 326 17.82 12.22 -10.36
CA HIS A 326 17.26 13.13 -11.37
C HIS A 326 17.57 14.60 -10.98
N PRO A 327 18.14 15.43 -11.87
CA PRO A 327 18.59 16.78 -11.52
C PRO A 327 17.45 17.70 -11.06
N ASN A 328 16.26 17.53 -11.64
CA ASN A 328 15.09 18.39 -11.35
C ASN A 328 14.11 17.82 -10.31
N PHE A 329 14.25 16.54 -9.91
CA PHE A 329 13.28 15.87 -9.04
C PHE A 329 14.02 15.13 -7.92
N GLN A 330 14.02 15.71 -6.72
CA GLN A 330 14.66 15.12 -5.55
C GLN A 330 14.02 13.77 -5.19
N GLY A 331 14.84 12.81 -4.77
CA GLY A 331 14.39 11.46 -4.41
C GLY A 331 14.09 10.54 -5.60
N VAL A 332 14.10 11.05 -6.84
CA VAL A 332 13.88 10.24 -8.04
C VAL A 332 15.23 9.77 -8.60
N HIS A 333 15.34 8.48 -8.91
CA HIS A 333 16.50 7.90 -9.57
C HIS A 333 16.12 7.32 -10.92
N VAL A 334 17.01 7.49 -11.91
CA VAL A 334 16.78 7.03 -13.29
C VAL A 334 18.01 6.31 -13.82
N ALA A 335 17.81 5.44 -14.80
CA ALA A 335 18.85 4.74 -15.55
C ALA A 335 18.93 5.30 -16.96
N LYS A 336 20.14 5.64 -17.42
CA LYS A 336 20.42 6.13 -18.78
C LYS A 336 21.78 5.64 -19.25
N ARG A 337 21.97 5.60 -20.57
CA ARG A 337 23.25 5.34 -21.21
C ARG A 337 24.07 6.62 -21.30
N VAL A 338 25.35 6.51 -21.01
CA VAL A 338 26.34 7.57 -21.24
C VAL A 338 26.57 7.69 -22.74
N VAL A 339 26.31 8.86 -23.30
CA VAL A 339 26.53 9.17 -24.72
C VAL A 339 27.68 10.14 -24.92
N GLY A 340 27.99 10.97 -23.92
CA GLY A 340 29.14 11.87 -23.93
C GLY A 340 29.76 12.03 -22.54
N MET A 341 31.08 12.07 -22.51
CA MET A 341 31.93 12.33 -21.35
C MET A 341 32.37 13.80 -21.32
N PRO A 342 32.94 14.30 -20.21
CA PRO A 342 33.53 15.64 -20.16
C PRO A 342 34.44 15.92 -21.37
N GLY A 343 34.22 17.05 -22.04
CA GLY A 343 34.98 17.47 -23.21
C GLY A 343 34.46 16.95 -24.55
N ASP A 344 33.63 15.90 -24.57
CA ASP A 344 33.04 15.36 -25.80
C ASP A 344 32.08 16.35 -26.45
N PHE A 345 31.94 16.25 -27.77
CA PHE A 345 30.91 16.94 -28.52
C PHE A 345 29.79 15.97 -28.88
N VAL A 346 28.55 16.30 -28.52
CA VAL A 346 27.36 15.47 -28.80
C VAL A 346 26.29 16.28 -29.51
N CYS A 347 25.53 15.62 -30.38
CA CYS A 347 24.32 16.22 -30.95
C CYS A 347 23.26 16.35 -29.85
N GLN A 348 22.83 17.58 -29.58
CA GLN A 348 21.68 17.86 -28.73
C GLN A 348 20.43 17.93 -29.61
N ASP A 349 19.88 16.76 -29.94
CA ASP A 349 18.59 16.67 -30.62
C ASP A 349 17.44 17.16 -29.74
N GLN A 350 16.33 17.53 -30.38
CA GLN A 350 15.11 17.90 -29.66
C GLN A 350 14.65 16.77 -28.73
N PRO A 351 14.09 17.14 -27.56
CA PRO A 351 13.36 16.20 -26.72
C PRO A 351 12.37 15.33 -27.51
N LEU A 352 12.33 14.04 -27.19
CA LEU A 352 11.41 13.06 -27.80
C LEU A 352 11.62 12.80 -29.30
N SER A 353 12.67 13.35 -29.93
CA SER A 353 13.05 13.01 -31.29
C SER A 353 13.41 11.51 -31.40
N SER A 354 12.94 10.87 -32.47
CA SER A 354 13.38 9.53 -32.88
C SER A 354 14.63 9.56 -33.77
N GLU A 355 14.98 10.74 -34.31
CA GLU A 355 16.14 10.94 -35.18
C GLU A 355 17.32 11.49 -34.38
N ILE A 356 18.52 11.00 -34.70
CA ILE A 356 19.79 11.45 -34.11
C ILE A 356 20.47 12.42 -35.08
N GLY A 357 20.92 13.57 -34.59
CA GLY A 357 21.69 14.56 -35.34
C GLY A 357 20.90 15.38 -36.36
N LYS A 358 19.56 15.42 -36.26
CA LYS A 358 18.71 16.10 -37.26
C LYS A 358 18.98 17.61 -37.32
N ASP A 359 19.07 18.23 -36.15
CA ASP A 359 19.23 19.68 -36.03
C ASP A 359 20.70 20.12 -36.14
N GLN A 360 21.64 19.15 -36.19
CA GLN A 360 23.10 19.36 -36.16
C GLN A 360 23.58 20.31 -35.05
N ASN A 361 22.77 20.48 -34.01
CA ASN A 361 23.09 21.32 -32.86
C ASN A 361 24.06 20.56 -31.95
N MET A 362 25.35 20.90 -32.02
CA MET A 362 26.38 20.26 -31.23
C MET A 362 26.61 21.02 -29.93
N ILE A 363 26.70 20.30 -28.82
CA ILE A 363 27.14 20.85 -27.54
C ILE A 363 28.41 20.17 -27.09
N GLN A 364 29.33 20.94 -26.51
CA GLN A 364 30.45 20.39 -25.76
C GLN A 364 30.02 20.10 -24.32
N ILE A 365 30.33 18.91 -23.82
CA ILE A 365 29.98 18.51 -22.46
C ILE A 365 30.91 19.20 -21.47
N PRO A 366 30.37 19.97 -20.50
CA PRO A 366 31.19 20.65 -19.51
C PRO A 366 32.00 19.68 -18.63
N GLU A 367 33.11 20.17 -18.10
CA GLU A 367 33.89 19.43 -17.11
C GLU A 367 33.02 18.98 -15.93
N GLY A 368 33.24 17.73 -15.48
CA GLY A 368 32.48 17.11 -14.40
C GLY A 368 31.01 16.75 -14.74
N HIS A 369 30.60 16.85 -16.01
CA HIS A 369 29.26 16.47 -16.47
C HIS A 369 29.32 15.32 -17.48
N VAL A 370 28.21 14.62 -17.63
CA VAL A 370 28.00 13.60 -18.67
C VAL A 370 26.72 13.87 -19.43
N PHE A 371 26.70 13.52 -20.71
CA PHE A 371 25.48 13.49 -21.49
C PHE A 371 24.86 12.11 -21.44
N LEU A 372 23.62 12.04 -20.97
CA LEU A 372 22.92 10.79 -20.75
C LEU A 372 21.70 10.71 -21.67
N ALA A 373 21.51 9.59 -22.36
CA ALA A 373 20.33 9.33 -23.19
C ALA A 373 19.72 7.97 -22.85
N GLY A 374 18.41 7.85 -23.04
CA GLY A 374 17.75 6.55 -22.99
C GLY A 374 17.82 5.86 -24.34
N ASP A 375 17.89 4.53 -24.34
CA ASP A 375 17.91 3.74 -25.57
C ASP A 375 16.59 3.84 -26.36
N ASN A 376 15.48 4.14 -25.67
CA ASN A 376 14.20 4.44 -26.30
C ASN A 376 14.04 5.94 -26.49
N LEU A 377 14.73 6.49 -27.49
CA LEU A 377 14.84 7.94 -27.76
C LEU A 377 13.52 8.72 -27.65
N PRO A 378 12.41 8.35 -28.32
CA PRO A 378 11.17 9.12 -28.25
C PRO A 378 10.45 9.01 -26.89
N TRP A 379 10.77 8.01 -26.08
CA TRP A 379 10.17 7.75 -24.76
C TRP A 379 11.15 7.96 -23.61
N SER A 380 12.19 8.73 -23.85
CA SER A 380 13.21 9.03 -22.86
C SER A 380 13.22 10.53 -22.53
N ARG A 381 12.97 10.83 -21.26
CA ARG A 381 13.35 12.12 -20.66
C ARG A 381 14.79 12.01 -20.18
N ASP A 382 15.69 12.75 -20.80
CA ASP A 382 17.13 12.62 -20.60
C ASP A 382 17.89 13.94 -20.79
N SER A 383 19.20 13.91 -21.04
CA SER A 383 20.00 15.13 -21.18
C SER A 383 19.56 16.04 -22.34
N ARG A 384 18.78 15.54 -23.30
CA ARG A 384 18.12 16.40 -24.31
C ARG A 384 17.08 17.34 -23.68
N ASN A 385 16.46 16.94 -22.57
CA ASN A 385 15.44 17.72 -21.87
C ASN A 385 16.01 18.69 -20.85
N TYR A 386 17.02 18.27 -20.09
CA TYR A 386 17.52 19.02 -18.93
C TYR A 386 19.02 19.31 -18.98
N GLY A 387 19.68 18.99 -20.08
CA GLY A 387 21.11 19.24 -20.30
C GLY A 387 22.04 18.17 -19.73
N PRO A 388 23.37 18.40 -19.85
CA PRO A 388 24.38 17.54 -19.24
C PRO A 388 24.17 17.39 -17.73
N VAL A 389 24.40 16.18 -17.21
CA VAL A 389 24.16 15.81 -15.81
C VAL A 389 25.47 15.83 -15.03
N PRO A 390 25.53 16.49 -13.86
CA PRO A 390 26.70 16.44 -13.00
C PRO A 390 27.04 15.00 -12.60
N MET A 391 28.30 14.58 -12.76
CA MET A 391 28.75 13.23 -12.42
C MET A 391 28.54 12.90 -10.94
N GLY A 392 28.52 13.91 -10.05
CA GLY A 392 28.21 13.75 -8.63
C GLY A 392 26.80 13.22 -8.33
N LEU A 393 25.87 13.28 -9.29
CA LEU A 393 24.53 12.67 -9.14
C LEU A 393 24.54 11.17 -9.42
N ILE A 394 25.63 10.62 -9.99
CA ILE A 394 25.74 9.21 -10.35
C ILE A 394 25.92 8.37 -9.09
N ASN A 395 24.94 7.52 -8.81
CA ASN A 395 24.95 6.59 -7.69
C ASN A 395 25.78 5.33 -7.98
N GLY A 396 25.87 4.91 -9.24
CA GLY A 396 26.66 3.75 -9.66
C GLY A 396 26.39 3.33 -11.11
N LYS A 397 27.20 2.37 -11.58
CA LYS A 397 27.12 1.76 -12.91
C LYS A 397 26.25 0.51 -12.86
N ILE A 398 25.30 0.37 -13.77
CA ILE A 398 24.53 -0.86 -13.94
C ILE A 398 25.38 -1.85 -14.74
N ILE A 399 25.68 -3.00 -14.12
CA ILE A 399 26.64 -3.98 -14.65
C ILE A 399 25.98 -5.28 -15.11
N ALA A 400 24.81 -5.64 -14.55
CA ALA A 400 24.09 -6.83 -14.98
C ALA A 400 22.58 -6.69 -14.76
N ARG A 401 21.79 -7.40 -15.58
CA ARG A 401 20.42 -7.78 -15.27
C ARG A 401 20.47 -9.12 -14.55
N VAL A 402 19.89 -9.21 -13.36
CA VAL A 402 19.92 -10.43 -12.52
C VAL A 402 18.56 -11.13 -12.41
N TRP A 403 17.47 -10.45 -12.74
CA TRP A 403 16.12 -11.04 -12.79
C TRP A 403 15.28 -10.36 -13.90
N PRO A 404 14.45 -11.10 -14.66
CA PRO A 404 14.16 -12.54 -14.53
C PRO A 404 15.32 -13.45 -14.93
N PRO A 405 15.47 -14.67 -14.35
CA PRO A 405 16.62 -15.54 -14.59
C PRO A 405 16.78 -15.92 -16.07
N SER A 406 15.66 -16.04 -16.80
CA SER A 406 15.65 -16.34 -18.24
C SER A 406 16.30 -15.25 -19.10
N LYS A 407 16.53 -14.06 -18.53
CA LYS A 407 17.15 -12.92 -19.20
C LYS A 407 18.42 -12.44 -18.47
N ALA A 408 18.89 -13.14 -17.44
CA ALA A 408 20.02 -12.67 -16.64
C ALA A 408 21.30 -12.59 -17.49
N GLU A 409 21.91 -11.41 -17.55
CA GLU A 409 23.08 -11.15 -18.40
C GLU A 409 23.92 -9.97 -17.88
N TRP A 410 25.21 -9.96 -18.22
CA TRP A 410 26.08 -8.80 -18.02
C TRP A 410 25.79 -7.75 -19.09
N ILE A 411 25.70 -6.50 -18.68
CA ILE A 411 25.44 -5.39 -19.61
C ILE A 411 26.68 -5.14 -20.46
N GLN A 412 26.49 -5.20 -21.78
CA GLN A 412 27.51 -4.87 -22.76
C GLN A 412 27.30 -3.48 -23.33
N ASN A 413 28.38 -2.85 -23.79
CA ASN A 413 28.34 -1.59 -24.50
C ASN A 413 27.99 -1.85 -25.98
N PRO A 414 26.82 -1.40 -26.47
CA PRO A 414 26.44 -1.59 -27.88
C PRO A 414 27.02 -0.50 -28.79
N LEU A 415 27.57 0.58 -28.25
CA LEU A 415 28.05 1.71 -29.04
C LEU A 415 29.36 1.34 -29.74
N GLN A 416 29.45 1.71 -31.02
CA GLN A 416 30.65 1.54 -31.83
C GLN A 416 31.31 2.90 -32.04
N PRO A 417 32.65 2.97 -32.07
CA PRO A 417 33.35 4.18 -32.47
C PRO A 417 32.90 4.63 -33.86
N ALA A 418 32.68 5.94 -34.03
CA ALA A 418 32.33 6.50 -35.33
C ALA A 418 33.47 6.26 -36.33
N ARG A 419 33.19 5.57 -37.43
CA ARG A 419 34.11 5.48 -38.57
C ARG A 419 33.93 6.73 -39.41
N LEU A 420 34.78 7.72 -39.19
CA LEU A 420 34.85 8.90 -40.04
C LEU A 420 35.64 8.53 -41.30
N GLU A 421 34.96 8.45 -42.45
CA GLU A 421 35.64 8.30 -43.74
C GLU A 421 36.60 9.49 -43.92
N GLY A 422 37.91 9.22 -43.95
CA GLY A 422 38.95 10.24 -44.16
C GLY A 422 39.90 10.52 -42.99
N SER A 423 39.91 9.70 -41.93
CA SER A 423 40.99 9.74 -40.93
C SER A 423 42.20 8.93 -41.42
N ILE A 424 43.26 9.63 -41.84
CA ILE A 424 44.59 9.09 -42.16
C ILE A 424 45.28 8.62 -40.88
#